data_AF-A0A453RHS2-F1
#
_entry.id   AF-A0A453RHS2-F1
#
_cell.length_a   1.000
_cell.length_b   1.000
_cell.length_c   1.000
_cell.angle_alpha   90.00
_cell.angle_beta   90.00
_cell.angle_gamma   90.00
#
_symmetry.space_group_name_H-M   'P 1'
#
loop_
_entity.id
_entity.type
_entity.pdbx_description
1 polymer ?
#
loop_
_entity_poly.entity_id
_entity_poly.type
_entity_poly.pdbx_seq_one_letter_code
_entity_poly.pdbx_strand_id
1 'polypeptide(L)'
;MMLLVFFCCLIQPDKIVAILIFPTSYTKIRYVYVWHAITGYWGGVRPGADGMEHYQSKMQYPVSSPGVQKNEPCEAFNSIADNGLGLVDPDKVFSFYNELHSYLASAGVDGVKVDVQNILEALGGGHGGRVLLSRKYQQALEASIARNFRDNGIICCMSHNTDNLYSSKRNAVVRASDDFWPRDPASHTIHIASVAYNTVFLGEFMQPDWDMFHSVHPMAEYHAAARAVGGCAIYVSDKPGNHDFDLLRKLVLPDGSILRAKLPGRPTGDCLFSDPARDGKSILKIWNLNAHSGVIGAFNCQGAGWCREGKKNLIHDVQPGTITGAVRGRDVSRLQEVAGDGWNGDVVVYSHVAGDVTVLPKDAALPVTLKPREYEVFTVVPLKRLPNGASFAPIGLIGMFNSGGAVTEVRCAGGAGVEVKVRGAGTVGAYSSARPKRVAVDSEAVGFSYDDGSGLAMFQVGVPERELYSWTVSIEC
;
A
#
# COMPACT_ATOMS: atom_id res chain seq x y z
N MET A 1 -10.53 8.76 -5.15
CA MET A 1 -10.52 7.29 -5.21
C MET A 1 -10.09 6.86 -6.60
N MET A 2 -9.01 6.09 -6.70
CA MET A 2 -8.56 5.49 -7.94
C MET A 2 -9.33 4.18 -8.12
N LEU A 3 -10.18 4.08 -9.14
CA LEU A 3 -10.84 2.82 -9.47
C LEU A 3 -9.95 2.10 -10.48
N LEU A 4 -9.23 1.07 -10.03
CA LEU A 4 -8.60 0.14 -10.97
C LEU A 4 -9.70 -0.77 -11.52
N VAL A 5 -10.06 -0.58 -12.80
CA VAL A 5 -10.93 -1.53 -13.50
C VAL A 5 -10.05 -2.41 -14.37
N PHE A 6 -9.87 -3.65 -13.94
CA PHE A 6 -9.08 -4.64 -14.68
C PHE A 6 -9.86 -5.10 -15.93
N PHE A 7 -9.54 -4.53 -17.09
CA PHE A 7 -9.92 -5.08 -18.38
C PHE A 7 -8.78 -5.87 -19.00
N CYS A 8 -9.15 -7.00 -19.59
CA CYS A 8 -8.28 -7.83 -20.41
C CYS A 8 -8.28 -7.28 -21.84
N CYS A 9 -7.18 -6.66 -22.26
CA CYS A 9 -7.02 -6.24 -23.66
C CYS A 9 -6.69 -7.44 -24.55
N LEU A 10 -7.66 -7.88 -25.36
CA LEU A 10 -7.41 -8.65 -26.58
C LEU A 10 -7.40 -7.65 -27.74
N ILE A 11 -6.24 -7.45 -28.38
CA ILE A 11 -6.15 -6.64 -29.61
C ILE A 11 -6.68 -7.51 -30.76
N GLN A 12 -7.91 -7.25 -31.20
CA GLN A 12 -8.39 -7.66 -32.53
C GLN A 12 -8.37 -6.42 -33.45
N PRO A 13 -8.08 -6.59 -34.76
CA PRO A 13 -7.87 -5.48 -35.70
C PRO A 13 -8.99 -4.42 -35.73
N ASP A 14 -10.22 -4.74 -35.31
CA ASP A 14 -11.35 -3.80 -35.35
C ASP A 14 -12.17 -3.65 -34.06
N LYS A 15 -11.88 -4.38 -32.98
CA LYS A 15 -12.69 -4.31 -31.74
C LYS A 15 -11.88 -4.70 -30.49
N ILE A 16 -11.60 -3.75 -29.60
CA ILE A 16 -11.60 -4.08 -28.17
C ILE A 16 -13.07 -4.14 -27.75
N VAL A 17 -13.55 -5.37 -27.52
CA VAL A 17 -14.90 -5.60 -26.97
C VAL A 17 -14.81 -5.28 -25.47
N ALA A 18 -15.34 -4.12 -25.10
CA ALA A 18 -15.40 -3.56 -23.74
C ALA A 18 -14.17 -2.74 -23.30
N ILE A 19 -14.02 -1.55 -23.89
CA ILE A 19 -13.84 -0.38 -23.03
C ILE A 19 -15.22 -0.08 -22.47
N LEU A 20 -15.37 -0.06 -21.14
CA LEU A 20 -16.50 0.65 -20.55
C LEU A 20 -16.39 2.09 -21.07
N ILE A 21 -17.16 2.41 -22.11
CA ILE A 21 -17.57 3.79 -22.35
C ILE A 21 -18.38 4.10 -21.10
N PHE A 22 -17.73 4.64 -20.06
CA PHE A 22 -18.45 5.20 -18.94
C PHE A 22 -19.39 6.22 -19.57
N PRO A 23 -20.71 6.03 -19.51
CA PRO A 23 -21.60 7.11 -19.88
C PRO A 23 -21.16 8.31 -19.05
N THR A 24 -21.11 9.47 -19.68
CA THR A 24 -20.71 10.77 -19.11
C THR A 24 -21.45 11.16 -17.82
N SER A 25 -22.35 10.32 -17.32
CA SER A 25 -23.07 10.40 -16.06
C SER A 25 -22.35 9.85 -14.81
N TYR A 26 -21.23 9.11 -14.92
CA TYR A 26 -20.43 8.71 -13.74
C TYR A 26 -19.34 9.75 -13.42
N THR A 27 -19.76 10.92 -12.95
CA THR A 27 -18.95 12.14 -12.78
C THR A 27 -17.88 12.11 -11.67
N LYS A 28 -17.51 10.95 -11.11
CA LYS A 28 -16.63 10.87 -9.91
C LYS A 28 -15.41 9.94 -10.00
N ILE A 29 -15.22 9.20 -11.08
CA ILE A 29 -14.00 8.41 -11.29
C ILE A 29 -12.92 9.32 -11.86
N ARG A 30 -11.76 9.41 -11.20
CA ARG A 30 -10.68 10.31 -11.62
C ARG A 30 -9.65 9.67 -12.53
N TYR A 31 -9.43 8.37 -12.36
CA TYR A 31 -8.37 7.64 -13.03
C TYR A 31 -8.87 6.27 -13.46
N VAL A 32 -8.53 5.86 -14.68
CA VAL A 32 -8.79 4.53 -15.24
C VAL A 32 -7.47 3.90 -15.65
N TYR A 33 -7.20 2.69 -15.15
CA TYR A 33 -6.01 1.91 -15.49
C TYR A 33 -6.43 0.61 -16.17
N VAL A 34 -5.67 0.17 -17.18
CA VAL A 34 -5.94 -1.07 -17.93
C VAL A 34 -4.82 -2.10 -17.75
N TRP A 35 -5.17 -3.38 -17.68
CA TRP A 35 -4.20 -4.46 -17.48
C TRP A 35 -3.74 -5.04 -18.82
N HIS A 36 -2.45 -5.35 -18.94
CA HIS A 36 -1.91 -6.22 -19.99
C HIS A 36 -0.65 -6.95 -19.52
N ALA A 37 -0.24 -8.00 -20.23
CA ALA A 37 1.03 -8.68 -19.96
C ALA A 37 2.19 -8.00 -20.71
N ILE A 38 3.43 -8.18 -20.25
CA ILE A 38 4.64 -7.60 -20.88
C ILE A 38 4.83 -8.03 -22.35
N THR A 39 4.27 -9.16 -22.77
CA THR A 39 4.34 -9.62 -24.17
C THR A 39 3.07 -9.33 -24.97
N GLY A 40 2.14 -8.55 -24.41
CA GLY A 40 0.79 -8.31 -24.96
C GLY A 40 -0.26 -8.94 -24.05
N TYR A 41 -0.71 -10.15 -24.39
CA TYR A 41 -1.52 -10.99 -23.49
C TYR A 41 -0.68 -12.20 -23.00
N TRP A 42 -1.27 -13.12 -22.23
CA TRP A 42 -0.58 -14.32 -21.73
C TRP A 42 0.12 -15.13 -22.84
N GLY A 43 -0.49 -15.23 -24.03
CA GLY A 43 0.08 -15.89 -25.21
C GLY A 43 0.90 -14.98 -26.14
N GLY A 44 1.12 -13.72 -25.76
CA GLY A 44 1.84 -12.74 -26.56
C GLY A 44 1.07 -12.19 -27.76
N VAL A 45 1.78 -11.61 -28.73
CA VAL A 45 1.21 -11.08 -29.99
C VAL A 45 1.27 -12.16 -31.06
N ARG A 46 0.11 -12.55 -31.62
CA ARG A 46 0.03 -13.63 -32.62
C ARG A 46 0.91 -13.36 -33.86
N PRO A 47 1.87 -14.23 -34.20
CA PRO A 47 2.65 -14.10 -35.45
C PRO A 47 1.77 -14.22 -36.70
N GLY A 48 2.02 -13.37 -37.69
CA GLY A 48 1.32 -13.38 -38.98
C GLY A 48 -0.16 -13.02 -38.90
N ALA A 49 -0.61 -12.38 -37.81
CA ALA A 49 -1.94 -11.81 -37.74
C ALA A 49 -2.03 -10.57 -38.64
N ASP A 50 -3.10 -10.47 -39.42
CA ASP A 50 -3.36 -9.36 -40.33
C ASP A 50 -3.23 -8.01 -39.61
N GLY A 51 -2.39 -7.13 -40.14
CA GLY A 51 -2.15 -5.79 -39.59
C GLY A 51 -1.18 -5.73 -38.39
N MET A 52 -0.56 -6.86 -38.03
CA MET A 52 0.40 -6.96 -36.92
C MET A 52 1.82 -7.34 -37.41
N GLU A 53 2.03 -7.44 -38.72
CA GLU A 53 3.26 -7.92 -39.34
C GLU A 53 4.47 -7.02 -39.03
N HIS A 54 4.23 -5.71 -38.88
CA HIS A 54 5.28 -4.72 -38.58
C HIS A 54 5.91 -4.91 -37.20
N TYR A 55 5.24 -5.59 -36.28
CA TYR A 55 5.80 -5.97 -34.97
C TYR A 55 6.74 -7.17 -35.05
N GLN A 56 6.72 -7.92 -36.16
CA GLN A 56 7.61 -9.06 -36.40
C GLN A 56 7.62 -10.09 -35.25
N SER A 57 6.45 -10.30 -34.64
CA SER A 57 6.30 -11.27 -33.56
C SER A 57 6.64 -12.68 -34.02
N LYS A 58 7.35 -13.44 -33.18
CA LYS A 58 7.73 -14.84 -33.44
C LYS A 58 7.31 -15.72 -32.27
N MET A 59 6.91 -16.96 -32.58
CA MET A 59 6.67 -17.97 -31.53
C MET A 59 7.98 -18.26 -30.80
N GLN A 60 7.94 -18.18 -29.47
CA GLN A 60 9.02 -18.48 -28.56
C GLN A 60 8.50 -19.40 -27.45
N TYR A 61 9.37 -20.30 -26.99
CA TYR A 61 9.04 -21.29 -25.96
C TYR A 61 9.93 -21.00 -24.75
N PRO A 62 9.37 -20.40 -23.68
CA PRO A 62 10.16 -20.02 -22.52
C PRO A 62 10.76 -21.24 -21.82
N VAL A 63 12.03 -21.14 -21.42
CA VAL A 63 12.75 -22.19 -20.69
C VAL A 63 13.09 -21.70 -19.30
N SER A 64 12.48 -22.32 -18.29
CA SER A 64 12.76 -22.00 -16.88
C SER A 64 14.06 -22.64 -16.41
N SER A 65 14.75 -21.98 -15.46
CA SER A 65 15.96 -22.54 -14.86
C SER A 65 15.62 -23.66 -13.86
N PRO A 66 16.52 -24.65 -13.64
CA PRO A 66 16.30 -25.68 -12.64
C PRO A 66 16.05 -25.12 -11.23
N GLY A 67 16.64 -23.97 -10.89
CA GLY A 67 16.44 -23.30 -9.61
C GLY A 67 15.01 -22.77 -9.43
N VAL A 68 14.47 -22.12 -10.47
CA VAL A 68 13.10 -21.61 -10.47
C VAL A 68 12.10 -22.77 -10.43
N GLN A 69 12.29 -23.80 -11.27
CA GLN A 69 11.45 -25.00 -11.27
C GLN A 69 11.45 -25.73 -9.91
N LYS A 70 12.60 -25.78 -9.24
CA LYS A 70 12.70 -26.37 -7.89
C LYS A 70 12.01 -25.53 -6.83
N ASN A 71 11.89 -24.21 -7.02
CA ASN A 71 11.27 -23.34 -6.02
C ASN A 71 9.75 -23.49 -6.01
N GLU A 72 9.11 -23.39 -7.18
CA GLU A 72 7.66 -23.47 -7.35
C GLU A 72 7.29 -24.00 -8.75
N PRO A 73 6.46 -25.07 -8.84
CA PRO A 73 5.86 -25.49 -10.10
C PRO A 73 4.70 -24.55 -10.43
N CYS A 74 4.80 -23.87 -11.57
CA CYS A 74 3.79 -22.90 -12.00
C CYS A 74 3.02 -23.45 -13.22
N GLU A 75 1.75 -23.78 -13.04
CA GLU A 75 0.89 -24.28 -14.14
C GLU A 75 0.76 -23.26 -15.27
N ALA A 76 0.63 -21.97 -14.93
CA ALA A 76 0.58 -20.90 -15.92
C ALA A 76 1.87 -20.84 -16.76
N PHE A 77 3.04 -20.95 -16.12
CA PHE A 77 4.31 -21.02 -16.85
C PHE A 77 4.38 -22.25 -17.74
N ASN A 78 4.03 -23.43 -17.23
CA ASN A 78 4.06 -24.68 -18.00
C ASN A 78 3.16 -24.59 -19.24
N SER A 79 1.95 -24.03 -19.08
CA SER A 79 1.05 -23.79 -20.22
C SER A 79 1.69 -22.90 -21.28
N ILE A 80 2.41 -21.84 -20.90
CA ILE A 80 3.11 -20.96 -21.86
C ILE A 80 4.31 -21.67 -22.48
N ALA A 81 5.05 -22.46 -21.70
CA ALA A 81 6.20 -23.23 -22.17
C ALA A 81 5.79 -24.29 -23.20
N ASP A 82 4.67 -24.98 -23.01
CA ASP A 82 4.18 -26.03 -23.89
C ASP A 82 3.56 -25.48 -25.19
N ASN A 83 2.81 -24.38 -25.09
CA ASN A 83 2.09 -23.79 -26.24
C ASN A 83 2.92 -22.72 -26.97
N GLY A 84 3.95 -22.20 -26.32
CA GLY A 84 4.70 -21.02 -26.77
C GLY A 84 3.91 -19.72 -26.63
N LEU A 85 4.61 -18.61 -26.83
CA LEU A 85 4.03 -17.28 -26.91
C LEU A 85 4.61 -16.48 -28.08
N GLY A 86 3.83 -15.56 -28.61
CA GLY A 86 4.28 -14.62 -29.64
C GLY A 86 5.09 -13.48 -29.03
N LEU A 87 6.41 -13.52 -29.17
CA LEU A 87 7.31 -12.48 -28.69
C LEU A 87 7.54 -11.45 -29.80
N VAL A 88 7.11 -10.20 -29.56
CA VAL A 88 7.40 -9.05 -30.43
C VAL A 88 8.91 -8.88 -30.57
N ASP A 89 9.39 -8.54 -31.76
CA ASP A 89 10.82 -8.31 -31.97
C ASP A 89 11.31 -7.21 -31.00
N PRO A 90 12.40 -7.44 -30.24
CA PRO A 90 12.90 -6.48 -29.26
C PRO A 90 13.23 -5.09 -29.83
N ASP A 91 13.49 -4.96 -31.14
CA ASP A 91 13.73 -3.68 -31.81
C ASP A 91 12.44 -3.01 -32.29
N LYS A 92 11.29 -3.71 -32.24
CA LYS A 92 9.96 -3.23 -32.63
C LYS A 92 9.02 -3.02 -31.44
N VAL A 93 9.35 -3.56 -30.26
CA VAL A 93 8.47 -3.54 -29.07
C VAL A 93 8.05 -2.14 -28.62
N PHE A 94 8.86 -1.10 -28.84
CA PHE A 94 8.42 0.29 -28.60
C PHE A 94 7.22 0.68 -29.47
N SER A 95 7.23 0.30 -30.75
CA SER A 95 6.12 0.62 -31.66
C SER A 95 4.84 -0.06 -31.20
N PHE A 96 4.94 -1.34 -30.82
CA PHE A 96 3.83 -2.09 -30.24
C PHE A 96 3.24 -1.41 -29.00
N TYR A 97 4.06 -1.11 -27.99
CA TYR A 97 3.57 -0.44 -26.80
C TYR A 97 3.05 0.97 -27.08
N ASN A 98 3.68 1.70 -27.98
CA ASN A 98 3.28 3.07 -28.28
C ASN A 98 1.93 3.10 -28.98
N GLU A 99 1.67 2.20 -29.92
CA GLU A 99 0.37 2.07 -30.58
C GLU A 99 -0.71 1.64 -29.58
N LEU A 100 -0.44 0.62 -28.75
CA LEU A 100 -1.36 0.19 -27.69
C LEU A 100 -1.69 1.31 -26.70
N HIS A 101 -0.67 1.96 -26.12
CA HIS A 101 -0.89 3.00 -25.11
C HIS A 101 -1.45 4.29 -25.71
N SER A 102 -1.10 4.64 -26.95
CA SER A 102 -1.71 5.79 -27.64
C SER A 102 -3.20 5.56 -27.87
N TYR A 103 -3.59 4.34 -28.26
CA TYR A 103 -5.00 3.97 -28.37
C TYR A 103 -5.70 4.06 -27.01
N LEU A 104 -5.14 3.46 -25.95
CA LEU A 104 -5.72 3.51 -24.60
C LEU A 104 -5.88 4.96 -24.10
N ALA A 105 -4.86 5.79 -24.27
CA ALA A 105 -4.90 7.20 -23.91
C ALA A 105 -5.97 7.97 -24.71
N SER A 106 -6.13 7.68 -26.01
CA SER A 106 -7.19 8.27 -26.84
C SER A 106 -8.60 7.88 -26.38
N ALA A 107 -8.73 6.75 -25.70
CA ALA A 107 -9.97 6.29 -25.08
C ALA A 107 -10.19 6.81 -23.64
N GLY A 108 -9.30 7.67 -23.13
CA GLY A 108 -9.40 8.25 -21.79
C GLY A 108 -8.84 7.38 -20.66
N VAL A 109 -7.97 6.41 -20.97
CA VAL A 109 -7.21 5.64 -19.97
C VAL A 109 -6.00 6.47 -19.49
N ASP A 110 -5.77 6.48 -18.17
CA ASP A 110 -4.73 7.29 -17.53
C ASP A 110 -3.43 6.51 -17.25
N GLY A 111 -3.48 5.18 -17.31
CA GLY A 111 -2.32 4.33 -17.09
C GLY A 111 -2.58 2.85 -17.29
N VAL A 112 -1.59 2.02 -16.99
CA VAL A 112 -1.67 0.57 -17.15
C VAL A 112 -1.12 -0.20 -15.95
N LYS A 113 -1.62 -1.40 -15.71
CA LYS A 113 -0.96 -2.41 -14.86
C LYS A 113 -0.34 -3.47 -15.77
N VAL A 114 0.98 -3.57 -15.76
CA VAL A 114 1.73 -4.45 -16.66
C VAL A 114 2.24 -5.66 -15.90
N ASP A 115 1.79 -6.82 -16.33
CA ASP A 115 1.94 -8.07 -15.60
C ASP A 115 2.84 -9.07 -16.33
N VAL A 116 3.11 -10.21 -15.70
CA VAL A 116 3.88 -11.32 -16.27
C VAL A 116 5.29 -10.88 -16.69
N GLN A 117 5.85 -9.83 -16.08
CA GLN A 117 7.11 -9.23 -16.53
C GLN A 117 8.32 -10.17 -16.37
N ASN A 118 8.26 -11.08 -15.41
CA ASN A 118 9.30 -12.07 -15.16
C ASN A 118 9.44 -13.10 -16.28
N ILE A 119 8.47 -13.24 -17.20
CA ILE A 119 8.58 -14.19 -18.33
C ILE A 119 9.78 -13.93 -19.23
N LEU A 120 10.24 -12.66 -19.31
CA LEU A 120 11.39 -12.27 -20.11
C LEU A 120 12.69 -12.98 -19.68
N GLU A 121 12.79 -13.38 -18.40
CA GLU A 121 13.93 -14.16 -17.90
C GLU A 121 14.09 -15.48 -18.66
N ALA A 122 12.97 -16.13 -18.99
CA ALA A 122 12.92 -17.43 -19.65
C ALA A 122 13.00 -17.36 -21.19
N LEU A 123 13.05 -16.16 -21.77
CA LEU A 123 12.98 -15.90 -23.22
C LEU A 123 14.27 -15.33 -23.81
N GLY A 124 15.36 -15.25 -23.03
CA GLY A 124 16.59 -14.60 -23.48
C GLY A 124 17.35 -15.30 -24.61
N GLY A 125 17.05 -16.57 -24.90
CA GLY A 125 17.68 -17.35 -25.97
C GLY A 125 17.48 -16.70 -27.34
N GLY A 126 18.56 -16.50 -28.10
CA GLY A 126 18.50 -15.83 -29.41
C GLY A 126 18.36 -14.30 -29.36
N HIS A 127 18.26 -13.69 -28.18
CA HIS A 127 18.05 -12.25 -28.00
C HIS A 127 19.18 -11.55 -27.22
N GLY A 128 20.38 -12.14 -27.23
CA GLY A 128 21.54 -11.63 -26.48
C GLY A 128 21.47 -11.89 -24.97
N GLY A 129 20.60 -12.80 -24.54
CA GLY A 129 20.41 -13.20 -23.15
C GLY A 129 19.34 -12.39 -22.41
N ARG A 130 18.92 -12.91 -21.25
CA ARG A 130 17.83 -12.33 -20.43
C ARG A 130 18.03 -10.86 -20.10
N VAL A 131 19.27 -10.46 -19.79
CA VAL A 131 19.60 -9.08 -19.41
C VAL A 131 19.34 -8.11 -20.56
N LEU A 132 19.73 -8.45 -21.78
CA LEU A 132 19.54 -7.58 -22.95
C LEU A 132 18.06 -7.50 -23.33
N LEU A 133 17.37 -8.63 -23.32
CA LEU A 133 15.94 -8.71 -23.63
C LEU A 133 15.11 -7.88 -22.63
N SER A 134 15.27 -8.13 -21.33
CA SER A 134 14.58 -7.38 -20.27
C SER A 134 14.85 -5.89 -20.38
N ARG A 135 16.09 -5.47 -20.64
CA ARG A 135 16.43 -4.06 -20.82
C ARG A 135 15.70 -3.42 -22.01
N LYS A 136 15.66 -4.10 -23.18
CA LYS A 136 14.96 -3.57 -24.37
C LYS A 136 13.46 -3.41 -24.10
N TYR A 137 12.83 -4.42 -23.51
CA TYR A 137 11.41 -4.39 -23.19
C TYR A 137 11.07 -3.32 -22.13
N GLN A 138 11.86 -3.21 -21.06
CA GLN A 138 11.63 -2.20 -20.02
C GLN A 138 11.81 -0.77 -20.57
N GLN A 139 12.87 -0.50 -21.35
CA GLN A 139 13.09 0.82 -21.93
C GLN A 139 11.99 1.22 -22.90
N ALA A 140 11.52 0.28 -23.73
CA ALA A 140 10.41 0.52 -24.63
C ALA A 140 9.09 0.75 -23.89
N LEU A 141 8.84 -0.01 -22.82
CA LEU A 141 7.67 0.16 -21.96
C LEU A 141 7.67 1.55 -21.34
N GLU A 142 8.75 1.92 -20.65
CA GLU A 142 8.90 3.24 -20.02
C GLU A 142 8.77 4.39 -21.02
N ALA A 143 9.36 4.25 -22.21
CA ALA A 143 9.26 5.26 -23.25
C ALA A 143 7.82 5.43 -23.73
N SER A 144 7.06 4.34 -23.87
CA SER A 144 5.65 4.40 -24.25
C SER A 144 4.78 5.00 -23.14
N ILE A 145 5.00 4.62 -21.87
CA ILE A 145 4.27 5.19 -20.73
C ILE A 145 4.47 6.70 -20.66
N ALA A 146 5.73 7.15 -20.69
CA ALA A 146 6.07 8.58 -20.62
C ALA A 146 5.52 9.39 -21.80
N ARG A 147 5.29 8.77 -22.96
CA ARG A 147 4.74 9.43 -24.13
C ARG A 147 3.21 9.56 -24.10
N ASN A 148 2.52 8.58 -23.53
CA ASN A 148 1.07 8.45 -23.68
C ASN A 148 0.29 8.80 -22.40
N PHE A 149 0.88 8.63 -21.21
CA PHE A 149 0.22 8.85 -19.94
C PHE A 149 0.85 10.01 -19.17
N ARG A 150 0.07 11.08 -18.91
CA ARG A 150 0.56 12.35 -18.34
C ARG A 150 1.26 12.18 -16.99
N ASP A 151 0.73 11.29 -16.15
CA ASP A 151 1.21 11.08 -14.79
C ASP A 151 2.21 9.91 -14.68
N ASN A 152 2.77 9.46 -15.82
CA ASN A 152 3.61 8.26 -15.90
C ASN A 152 2.90 7.04 -15.27
N GLY A 153 1.61 6.89 -15.61
CA GLY A 153 0.69 5.94 -14.99
C GLY A 153 1.02 4.48 -15.30
N ILE A 154 1.77 3.82 -14.42
CA ILE A 154 2.06 2.39 -14.51
C ILE A 154 2.11 1.73 -13.13
N ILE A 155 1.64 0.49 -13.06
CA ILE A 155 1.88 -0.44 -11.96
C ILE A 155 2.59 -1.67 -12.53
N CYS A 156 3.83 -1.92 -12.08
CA CYS A 156 4.59 -3.09 -12.50
C CYS A 156 4.25 -4.30 -11.62
N CYS A 157 3.91 -5.41 -12.25
CA CYS A 157 3.52 -6.63 -11.58
C CYS A 157 4.33 -7.84 -12.09
N MET A 158 4.56 -8.82 -11.21
CA MET A 158 5.40 -9.99 -11.48
C MET A 158 6.76 -9.55 -12.02
N SER A 159 7.36 -8.51 -11.43
CA SER A 159 8.54 -7.81 -11.96
C SER A 159 9.71 -7.78 -10.99
N HIS A 160 9.77 -8.74 -10.06
CA HIS A 160 10.77 -8.80 -8.98
C HIS A 160 12.14 -9.32 -9.40
N ASN A 161 12.28 -9.88 -10.61
CA ASN A 161 13.59 -10.33 -11.05
C ASN A 161 14.56 -9.13 -11.14
N THR A 162 15.83 -9.41 -10.88
CA THR A 162 16.87 -8.38 -10.82
C THR A 162 17.10 -7.67 -12.16
N ASP A 163 16.88 -8.35 -13.30
CA ASP A 163 17.03 -7.71 -14.61
C ASP A 163 15.99 -6.61 -14.83
N ASN A 164 14.74 -6.83 -14.41
CA ASN A 164 13.67 -5.85 -14.48
C ASN A 164 13.93 -4.69 -13.51
N LEU A 165 14.24 -5.00 -12.25
CA LEU A 165 14.51 -3.98 -11.23
C LEU A 165 15.69 -3.06 -11.60
N TYR A 166 16.80 -3.63 -12.10
CA TYR A 166 17.97 -2.86 -12.51
C TYR A 166 17.88 -2.24 -13.91
N SER A 167 16.88 -2.64 -14.71
CA SER A 167 16.63 -2.01 -16.02
C SER A 167 15.62 -0.85 -15.93
N SER A 168 14.81 -0.80 -14.88
CA SER A 168 13.87 0.30 -14.62
C SER A 168 14.61 1.62 -14.35
N LYS A 169 14.15 2.70 -14.96
CA LYS A 169 14.69 4.06 -14.79
C LYS A 169 13.63 5.07 -14.35
N ARG A 170 12.37 4.83 -14.70
CA ARG A 170 11.25 5.76 -14.52
C ARG A 170 10.05 5.10 -13.84
N ASN A 171 9.88 3.79 -13.97
CA ASN A 171 8.77 3.08 -13.33
C ASN A 171 9.08 2.88 -11.84
N ALA A 172 8.23 3.45 -10.98
CA ALA A 172 8.43 3.40 -9.54
C ALA A 172 7.48 2.43 -8.83
N VAL A 173 6.26 2.20 -9.31
CA VAL A 173 5.28 1.38 -8.58
C VAL A 173 5.43 -0.09 -8.93
N VAL A 174 5.68 -0.94 -7.92
CA VAL A 174 5.86 -2.39 -8.09
C VAL A 174 5.02 -3.17 -7.08
N ARG A 175 4.18 -4.11 -7.53
CA ARG A 175 3.47 -5.02 -6.61
C ARG A 175 4.51 -5.80 -5.82
N ALA A 176 4.52 -5.69 -4.50
CA ALA A 176 5.52 -6.27 -3.60
C ALA A 176 5.10 -7.59 -2.95
N SER A 177 4.00 -8.18 -3.42
CA SER A 177 3.44 -9.45 -2.97
C SER A 177 3.11 -10.35 -4.15
N ASP A 178 2.85 -11.62 -3.80
CA ASP A 178 2.01 -12.49 -4.62
C ASP A 178 0.55 -11.97 -4.63
N ASP A 179 -0.30 -12.54 -5.48
CA ASP A 179 -1.70 -12.16 -5.60
C ASP A 179 -2.45 -12.31 -4.26
N PHE A 180 -3.40 -11.40 -4.02
CA PHE A 180 -4.40 -11.59 -2.98
C PHE A 180 -5.36 -12.73 -3.36
N TRP A 181 -5.31 -13.83 -2.61
CA TRP A 181 -6.14 -15.02 -2.81
C TRP A 181 -7.30 -15.10 -1.80
N PRO A 182 -8.45 -14.44 -2.03
CA PRO A 182 -9.55 -14.36 -1.05
C PRO A 182 -10.18 -15.70 -0.67
N ARG A 183 -9.92 -16.75 -1.44
CA ARG A 183 -10.45 -18.11 -1.20
C ARG A 183 -9.42 -19.07 -0.63
N ASP A 184 -8.18 -18.63 -0.44
CA ASP A 184 -7.14 -19.42 0.22
C ASP A 184 -6.90 -18.85 1.63
N PRO A 185 -7.48 -19.46 2.68
CA PRO A 185 -7.29 -19.01 4.06
C PRO A 185 -5.81 -18.97 4.49
N ALA A 186 -4.95 -19.82 3.93
CA ALA A 186 -3.52 -19.86 4.28
C ALA A 186 -2.77 -18.62 3.79
N SER A 187 -3.26 -17.98 2.72
CA SER A 187 -2.57 -16.87 2.06
C SER A 187 -2.58 -15.57 2.87
N HIS A 188 -3.57 -15.33 3.75
CA HIS A 188 -3.81 -14.01 4.33
C HIS A 188 -2.68 -13.51 5.24
N THR A 189 -2.26 -14.31 6.21
CA THR A 189 -1.17 -13.90 7.12
C THR A 189 0.18 -13.90 6.40
N ILE A 190 0.39 -14.88 5.51
CA ILE A 190 1.58 -14.97 4.65
C ILE A 190 1.69 -13.74 3.76
N HIS A 191 0.59 -13.25 3.18
CA HIS A 191 0.60 -12.06 2.33
C HIS A 191 1.09 -10.84 3.09
N ILE A 192 0.56 -10.57 4.30
CA ILE A 192 1.00 -9.40 5.09
C ILE A 192 2.46 -9.52 5.52
N ALA A 193 2.89 -10.71 5.94
CA ALA A 193 4.30 -10.94 6.25
C ALA A 193 5.18 -10.73 5.00
N SER A 194 4.87 -11.41 3.89
CA SER A 194 5.69 -11.36 2.67
C SER A 194 5.81 -9.94 2.12
N VAL A 195 4.70 -9.20 2.03
CA VAL A 195 4.72 -7.83 1.48
C VAL A 195 5.53 -6.87 2.35
N ALA A 196 5.46 -7.01 3.67
CA ALA A 196 6.23 -6.18 4.60
C ALA A 196 7.74 -6.46 4.46
N TYR A 197 8.14 -7.74 4.43
CA TYR A 197 9.56 -8.10 4.28
C TYR A 197 10.11 -7.77 2.89
N ASN A 198 9.34 -7.98 1.82
CA ASN A 198 9.73 -7.58 0.47
C ASN A 198 9.92 -6.06 0.36
N THR A 199 9.14 -5.28 1.11
CA THR A 199 9.27 -3.82 1.16
C THR A 199 10.59 -3.36 1.78
N VAL A 200 11.31 -4.19 2.56
CA VAL A 200 12.65 -3.86 3.07
C VAL A 200 13.64 -3.62 1.92
N PHE A 201 13.58 -4.44 0.88
CA PHE A 201 14.45 -4.28 -0.29
C PHE A 201 13.82 -3.34 -1.34
N LEU A 202 12.58 -3.61 -1.74
CA LEU A 202 11.93 -2.86 -2.83
C LEU A 202 11.72 -1.38 -2.44
N GLY A 203 11.37 -1.12 -1.19
CA GLY A 203 11.05 0.22 -0.70
C GLY A 203 12.26 1.16 -0.61
N GLU A 204 13.48 0.73 -0.96
CA GLU A 204 14.64 1.62 -1.03
C GLU A 204 14.72 2.40 -2.35
N PHE A 205 14.16 1.86 -3.43
CA PHE A 205 14.27 2.46 -4.77
C PHE A 205 13.00 2.34 -5.61
N MET A 206 11.97 1.65 -5.10
CA MET A 206 10.64 1.55 -5.69
C MET A 206 9.58 1.96 -4.66
N GLN A 207 8.36 2.23 -5.16
CA GLN A 207 7.15 2.36 -4.37
C GLN A 207 6.41 1.01 -4.36
N PRO A 208 6.42 0.29 -3.22
CA PRO A 208 5.70 -0.97 -3.09
C PRO A 208 4.19 -0.76 -3.19
N ASP A 209 3.56 -1.56 -4.05
CA ASP A 209 2.13 -1.79 -4.11
C ASP A 209 1.82 -3.08 -3.32
N TRP A 210 0.91 -2.98 -2.36
CA TRP A 210 0.58 -4.07 -1.43
C TRP A 210 -0.60 -4.92 -1.90
N ASP A 211 -0.99 -4.75 -3.15
CA ASP A 211 -2.09 -5.43 -3.80
C ASP A 211 -3.48 -5.13 -3.21
N MET A 212 -4.48 -5.51 -3.98
CA MET A 212 -5.88 -5.40 -3.64
C MET A 212 -6.28 -6.22 -2.40
N PHE A 213 -7.47 -5.94 -1.89
CA PHE A 213 -8.15 -6.77 -0.90
C PHE A 213 -9.67 -6.65 -1.06
N HIS A 214 -10.42 -7.50 -0.35
CA HIS A 214 -11.88 -7.38 -0.25
C HIS A 214 -12.26 -6.70 1.06
N SER A 215 -13.08 -5.65 0.99
CA SER A 215 -13.67 -4.99 2.15
C SER A 215 -14.76 -5.85 2.80
N VAL A 216 -15.43 -6.72 2.05
CA VAL A 216 -16.38 -7.72 2.58
C VAL A 216 -15.70 -9.08 2.69
N HIS A 217 -14.94 -9.28 3.76
CA HIS A 217 -14.20 -10.51 4.01
C HIS A 217 -13.90 -10.71 5.50
N PRO A 218 -13.83 -11.95 6.04
CA PRO A 218 -13.44 -12.18 7.45
C PRO A 218 -12.07 -11.60 7.86
N MET A 219 -11.16 -11.45 6.89
CA MET A 219 -9.84 -10.83 7.08
C MET A 219 -9.78 -9.37 6.59
N ALA A 220 -10.92 -8.73 6.30
CA ALA A 220 -10.95 -7.42 5.66
C ALA A 220 -10.27 -6.34 6.51
N GLU A 221 -10.61 -6.25 7.80
CA GLU A 221 -10.00 -5.27 8.70
C GLU A 221 -8.49 -5.50 8.87
N TYR A 222 -8.07 -6.77 8.96
CA TYR A 222 -6.66 -7.15 9.06
C TYR A 222 -5.85 -6.65 7.84
N HIS A 223 -6.39 -6.84 6.63
CA HIS A 223 -5.77 -6.31 5.42
C HIS A 223 -5.85 -4.78 5.34
N ALA A 224 -6.99 -4.18 5.69
CA ALA A 224 -7.18 -2.73 5.70
C ALA A 224 -6.17 -2.03 6.61
N ALA A 225 -6.03 -2.50 7.85
CA ALA A 225 -5.05 -2.02 8.81
C ALA A 225 -3.62 -2.09 8.23
N ALA A 226 -3.24 -3.22 7.62
CA ALA A 226 -1.94 -3.37 6.97
C ALA A 226 -1.70 -2.34 5.86
N ARG A 227 -2.69 -2.07 4.99
CA ARG A 227 -2.56 -1.04 3.93
C ARG A 227 -2.48 0.39 4.50
N ALA A 228 -3.15 0.66 5.63
CA ALA A 228 -3.06 1.96 6.30
C ALA A 228 -1.63 2.28 6.77
N VAL A 229 -0.88 1.27 7.22
CA VAL A 229 0.54 1.40 7.60
C VAL A 229 1.50 1.24 6.42
N GLY A 230 1.09 0.58 5.33
CA GLY A 230 1.97 0.21 4.23
C GLY A 230 2.52 1.37 3.41
N GLY A 231 1.96 2.58 3.53
CA GLY A 231 2.35 3.74 2.72
C GLY A 231 2.13 3.52 1.23
N CYS A 232 1.17 2.66 0.88
CA CYS A 232 0.85 2.21 -0.46
C CYS A 232 -0.48 2.80 -0.94
N ALA A 233 -0.84 2.52 -2.19
CA ALA A 233 -2.18 2.76 -2.68
C ALA A 233 -3.16 1.72 -2.10
N ILE A 234 -4.46 2.06 -2.11
CA ILE A 234 -5.51 1.19 -1.60
C ILE A 234 -6.39 0.77 -2.78
N TYR A 235 -6.43 -0.54 -3.04
CA TYR A 235 -7.27 -1.14 -4.07
C TYR A 235 -8.26 -2.10 -3.44
N VAL A 236 -9.53 -1.96 -3.79
CA VAL A 236 -10.58 -2.90 -3.42
C VAL A 236 -11.01 -3.67 -4.66
N SER A 237 -11.12 -4.99 -4.53
CA SER A 237 -11.55 -5.88 -5.61
C SER A 237 -12.87 -6.58 -5.30
N ASP A 238 -13.62 -6.05 -4.35
CA ASP A 238 -14.97 -6.52 -4.07
C ASP A 238 -15.83 -6.50 -5.34
N LYS A 239 -16.82 -7.39 -5.38
CA LYS A 239 -17.83 -7.35 -6.44
C LYS A 239 -18.58 -6.01 -6.39
N PRO A 240 -18.87 -5.37 -7.54
CA PRO A 240 -19.65 -4.13 -7.57
C PRO A 240 -20.93 -4.24 -6.72
N GLY A 241 -21.17 -3.24 -5.89
CA GLY A 241 -22.31 -3.18 -4.96
C GLY A 241 -22.14 -3.97 -3.65
N ASN A 242 -21.05 -4.70 -3.47
CA ASN A 242 -20.76 -5.46 -2.25
C ASN A 242 -19.54 -4.89 -1.52
N HIS A 243 -19.65 -3.65 -1.03
CA HIS A 243 -18.58 -2.97 -0.32
C HIS A 243 -18.96 -2.73 1.14
N ASP A 244 -17.99 -2.87 2.05
CA ASP A 244 -18.12 -2.42 3.43
C ASP A 244 -17.68 -0.95 3.53
N PHE A 245 -18.62 -0.03 3.43
CA PHE A 245 -18.32 1.40 3.49
C PHE A 245 -17.88 1.87 4.88
N ASP A 246 -18.24 1.16 5.95
CA ASP A 246 -17.82 1.53 7.30
C ASP A 246 -16.34 1.24 7.48
N LEU A 247 -15.88 0.09 6.99
CA LEU A 247 -14.45 -0.22 6.91
C LEU A 247 -13.70 0.76 5.98
N LEU A 248 -14.24 1.06 4.79
CA LEU A 248 -13.56 1.95 3.85
C LEU A 248 -13.43 3.39 4.35
N ARG A 249 -14.36 3.88 5.17
CA ARG A 249 -14.26 5.19 5.84
C ARG A 249 -13.13 5.25 6.87
N LYS A 250 -12.62 4.12 7.37
CA LYS A 250 -11.41 4.07 8.21
C LYS A 250 -10.11 4.27 7.40
N LEU A 251 -10.18 4.22 6.07
CA LEU A 251 -9.03 4.34 5.14
C LEU A 251 -9.08 5.58 4.24
N VAL A 252 -10.28 5.97 3.81
CA VAL A 252 -10.50 6.97 2.75
C VAL A 252 -11.27 8.17 3.32
N LEU A 253 -10.76 9.38 3.04
CA LEU A 253 -11.40 10.64 3.39
C LEU A 253 -12.60 10.95 2.49
N PRO A 254 -13.51 11.87 2.89
CA PRO A 254 -14.66 12.26 2.06
C PRO A 254 -14.30 12.78 0.66
N ASP A 255 -13.12 13.40 0.49
CA ASP A 255 -12.61 13.87 -0.81
C ASP A 255 -12.05 12.73 -1.68
N GLY A 256 -12.07 11.49 -1.17
CA GLY A 256 -11.57 10.30 -1.85
C GLY A 256 -10.05 10.15 -1.83
N SER A 257 -9.32 11.01 -1.11
CA SER A 257 -7.91 10.83 -0.77
C SER A 257 -7.73 9.93 0.45
N ILE A 258 -6.50 9.53 0.73
CA ILE A 258 -6.18 8.63 1.85
C ILE A 258 -5.16 9.30 2.77
N LEU A 259 -5.13 8.88 4.04
CA LEU A 259 -4.08 9.25 4.99
C LEU A 259 -2.83 8.39 4.77
N ARG A 260 -2.24 8.47 3.57
CA ARG A 260 -1.05 7.68 3.21
C ARG A 260 0.14 8.12 4.03
N ALA A 261 0.77 7.19 4.74
CA ALA A 261 2.04 7.43 5.40
C ALA A 261 3.17 7.71 4.36
N LYS A 262 4.24 8.39 4.78
CA LYS A 262 5.26 8.98 3.90
C LYS A 262 6.22 7.98 3.27
N LEU A 263 6.49 6.87 3.95
CA LEU A 263 7.50 5.89 3.54
C LEU A 263 6.82 4.60 3.07
N PRO A 264 7.53 3.68 2.40
CA PRO A 264 7.08 2.30 2.33
C PRO A 264 7.06 1.65 3.72
N GLY A 265 5.98 0.97 4.09
CA GLY A 265 5.83 0.33 5.40
C GLY A 265 6.78 -0.87 5.55
N ARG A 266 7.55 -0.92 6.63
CA ARG A 266 8.59 -1.95 6.84
C ARG A 266 8.44 -2.61 8.21
N PRO A 267 8.91 -3.86 8.38
CA PRO A 267 9.05 -4.45 9.70
C PRO A 267 9.85 -3.54 10.63
N THR A 268 9.47 -3.47 11.90
CA THR A 268 10.30 -2.82 12.92
C THR A 268 11.63 -3.58 13.06
N GLY A 269 12.66 -2.89 13.56
CA GLY A 269 14.02 -3.46 13.61
C GLY A 269 14.10 -4.80 14.36
N ASP A 270 13.29 -4.99 15.39
CA ASP A 270 13.21 -6.22 16.17
C ASP A 270 12.45 -7.36 15.47
N CYS A 271 11.68 -7.07 14.42
CA CYS A 271 11.03 -8.10 13.60
C CYS A 271 11.92 -8.62 12.46
N LEU A 272 12.98 -7.91 12.06
CA LEU A 272 13.75 -8.22 10.83
C LEU A 272 14.29 -9.66 10.74
N PHE A 273 14.62 -10.27 11.88
CA PHE A 273 15.16 -11.65 11.95
C PHE A 273 14.21 -12.64 12.64
N SER A 274 12.96 -12.24 12.85
CA SER A 274 11.91 -13.08 13.43
C SER A 274 11.09 -13.76 12.33
N ASP A 275 10.47 -14.91 12.64
CA ASP A 275 9.53 -15.58 11.75
C ASP A 275 8.11 -15.42 12.33
N PRO A 276 7.41 -14.30 12.03
CA PRO A 276 6.14 -13.98 12.66
C PRO A 276 5.00 -14.91 12.25
N ALA A 277 5.24 -15.80 11.28
CA ALA A 277 4.25 -16.73 10.76
C ALA A 277 4.33 -18.12 11.40
N ARG A 278 5.49 -18.50 11.95
CA ARG A 278 5.76 -19.89 12.38
C ARG A 278 6.45 -20.06 13.73
N ASP A 279 7.07 -19.03 14.29
CA ASP A 279 7.89 -19.21 15.49
C ASP A 279 7.10 -19.36 16.81
N GLY A 280 5.77 -19.18 16.76
CA GLY A 280 4.88 -19.29 17.92
C GLY A 280 5.11 -18.27 19.02
N LYS A 281 5.87 -17.19 18.78
CA LYS A 281 6.24 -16.21 19.81
C LYS A 281 6.33 -14.75 19.35
N SER A 282 6.44 -14.51 18.05
CA SER A 282 6.61 -13.15 17.50
C SER A 282 5.32 -12.66 16.87
N ILE A 283 4.99 -11.39 17.15
CA ILE A 283 4.07 -10.61 16.33
C ILE A 283 4.87 -9.90 15.23
N LEU A 284 4.25 -9.67 14.08
CA LEU A 284 4.80 -8.78 13.07
C LEU A 284 4.42 -7.34 13.43
N LYS A 285 5.40 -6.47 13.62
CA LYS A 285 5.19 -5.03 13.70
C LYS A 285 5.68 -4.36 12.43
N ILE A 286 4.84 -3.53 11.84
CA ILE A 286 5.13 -2.75 10.63
C ILE A 286 5.05 -1.28 11.01
N TRP A 287 6.07 -0.50 10.72
CA TRP A 287 6.09 0.93 11.04
C TRP A 287 6.14 1.80 9.78
N ASN A 288 5.67 3.04 9.95
CA ASN A 288 5.75 4.10 8.96
C ASN A 288 5.75 5.48 9.62
N LEU A 289 5.96 6.53 8.83
CA LEU A 289 6.11 7.91 9.27
C LEU A 289 5.02 8.81 8.66
N ASN A 290 4.42 9.68 9.47
CA ASN A 290 3.50 10.73 9.03
C ASN A 290 4.18 12.10 9.05
N ALA A 291 3.41 13.19 8.94
CA ALA A 291 3.97 14.54 9.00
C ALA A 291 4.51 14.91 10.39
N HIS A 292 3.81 14.53 11.45
CA HIS A 292 4.11 14.90 12.85
C HIS A 292 3.99 13.72 13.82
N SER A 293 3.95 12.49 13.31
CA SER A 293 3.78 11.26 14.08
C SER A 293 4.36 10.08 13.31
N GLY A 294 4.40 8.91 13.93
CA GLY A 294 4.53 7.63 13.25
C GLY A 294 3.28 6.78 13.42
N VAL A 295 3.22 5.68 12.68
CA VAL A 295 2.15 4.69 12.79
C VAL A 295 2.77 3.30 12.81
N ILE A 296 2.27 2.42 13.68
CA ILE A 296 2.71 1.03 13.81
C ILE A 296 1.49 0.11 13.71
N GLY A 297 1.50 -0.87 12.82
CA GLY A 297 0.56 -1.97 12.83
C GLY A 297 1.20 -3.20 13.46
N ALA A 298 0.54 -3.80 14.43
CA ALA A 298 0.93 -5.06 15.05
C ALA A 298 -0.02 -6.17 14.60
N PHE A 299 0.52 -7.32 14.20
CA PHE A 299 -0.24 -8.40 13.58
C PHE A 299 0.19 -9.77 14.12
N ASN A 300 -0.76 -10.60 14.55
CA ASN A 300 -0.50 -12.01 14.79
C ASN A 300 -0.63 -12.79 13.47
N CYS A 301 0.52 -13.08 12.85
CA CYS A 301 0.61 -13.77 11.56
C CYS A 301 0.72 -15.31 11.67
N GLN A 302 0.66 -15.86 12.89
CA GLN A 302 0.99 -17.26 13.14
C GLN A 302 0.01 -18.24 12.47
N GLY A 303 0.48 -19.45 12.17
CA GLY A 303 -0.33 -20.62 11.83
C GLY A 303 -0.41 -20.98 10.34
N ALA A 304 0.11 -20.13 9.47
CA ALA A 304 0.22 -20.42 8.04
C ALA A 304 1.59 -20.05 7.50
N GLY A 305 2.09 -20.82 6.53
CA GLY A 305 3.38 -20.57 5.89
C GLY A 305 3.53 -21.28 4.55
N TRP A 306 4.57 -20.90 3.79
CA TRP A 306 4.95 -21.59 2.57
C TRP A 306 5.51 -22.99 2.89
N CYS A 307 4.85 -24.04 2.37
CA CYS A 307 5.32 -25.40 2.45
C CYS A 307 6.32 -25.69 1.33
N ARG A 308 7.59 -25.87 1.67
CA ARG A 308 8.67 -26.13 0.69
C ARG A 308 8.55 -27.46 -0.04
N GLU A 309 7.95 -28.46 0.60
CA GLU A 309 7.74 -29.80 0.04
C GLU A 309 6.51 -29.83 -0.87
N GLY A 310 5.37 -29.37 -0.34
CA GLY A 310 4.09 -29.32 -1.05
C GLY A 310 3.95 -28.16 -2.04
N LYS A 311 4.90 -27.23 -2.06
CA LYS A 311 4.96 -26.07 -2.98
C LYS A 311 3.69 -25.23 -3.00
N LYS A 312 3.16 -24.97 -1.81
CA LYS A 312 1.92 -24.23 -1.62
C LYS A 312 1.88 -23.56 -0.26
N ASN A 313 1.03 -22.54 -0.13
CA ASN A 313 0.63 -22.04 1.17
C ASN A 313 -0.15 -23.11 1.94
N LEU A 314 0.18 -23.27 3.23
CA LEU A 314 -0.43 -24.26 4.09
C LEU A 314 -0.71 -23.65 5.46
N ILE A 315 -1.89 -23.91 6.00
CA ILE A 315 -2.16 -23.78 7.44
C ILE A 315 -1.52 -24.98 8.13
N HIS A 316 -0.42 -24.76 8.85
CA HIS A 316 0.26 -25.78 9.63
C HIS A 316 -0.23 -25.83 11.08
N ASP A 317 -0.91 -24.78 11.54
CA ASP A 317 -1.58 -24.72 12.83
C ASP A 317 -2.91 -23.96 12.69
N VAL A 318 -4.01 -24.67 12.93
CA VAL A 318 -5.38 -24.14 12.76
C VAL A 318 -5.78 -23.22 13.91
N GLN A 319 -5.14 -23.37 15.08
CA GLN A 319 -5.42 -22.60 16.28
C GLN A 319 -4.11 -22.17 16.95
N PRO A 320 -3.34 -21.29 16.30
CA PRO A 320 -2.07 -20.85 16.86
C PRO A 320 -2.29 -20.11 18.18
N GLY A 321 -1.22 -19.96 18.95
CA GLY A 321 -1.28 -19.31 20.25
C GLY A 321 -1.63 -17.81 20.17
N THR A 322 -2.16 -17.29 21.27
CA THR A 322 -2.16 -15.86 21.55
C THR A 322 -0.72 -15.42 21.81
N ILE A 323 -0.26 -14.38 21.11
CA ILE A 323 1.11 -13.89 21.21
C ILE A 323 1.12 -12.53 21.90
N THR A 324 2.07 -12.34 22.81
CA THR A 324 2.34 -11.04 23.44
C THR A 324 3.66 -10.49 22.93
N GLY A 325 3.61 -9.31 22.32
CA GLY A 325 4.78 -8.50 21.97
C GLY A 325 4.77 -7.18 22.75
N ALA A 326 5.59 -6.25 22.29
CA ALA A 326 5.58 -4.89 22.83
C ALA A 326 5.87 -3.85 21.76
N VAL A 327 5.28 -2.67 21.91
CA VAL A 327 5.48 -1.50 21.07
C VAL A 327 6.24 -0.44 21.86
N ARG A 328 7.17 0.24 21.19
CA ARG A 328 7.97 1.34 21.76
C ARG A 328 7.94 2.55 20.82
N GLY A 329 8.16 3.75 21.36
CA GLY A 329 8.31 4.96 20.54
C GLY A 329 9.40 4.82 19.46
N ARG A 330 10.51 4.16 19.80
CA ARG A 330 11.65 3.91 18.88
C ARG A 330 11.37 2.90 17.76
N ASP A 331 10.28 2.14 17.85
CA ASP A 331 9.92 1.19 16.80
C ASP A 331 9.56 1.93 15.49
N VAL A 332 9.16 3.21 15.59
CA VAL A 332 9.18 4.15 14.48
C VAL A 332 10.61 4.68 14.32
N SER A 333 11.43 4.02 13.50
CA SER A 333 12.88 4.27 13.45
C SER A 333 13.27 5.71 13.06
N ARG A 334 12.39 6.43 12.36
CA ARG A 334 12.61 7.80 11.88
C ARG A 334 11.78 8.86 12.62
N LEU A 335 11.25 8.54 13.80
CA LEU A 335 10.36 9.46 14.54
C LEU A 335 11.04 10.79 14.92
N GLN A 336 12.34 10.77 15.19
CA GLN A 336 13.13 11.97 15.51
C GLN A 336 13.04 13.04 14.40
N GLU A 337 12.87 12.64 13.13
CA GLU A 337 12.79 13.55 11.98
C GLU A 337 11.53 14.42 11.99
N VAL A 338 10.50 14.02 12.76
CA VAL A 338 9.20 14.72 12.82
C VAL A 338 8.83 15.19 14.23
N ALA A 339 9.69 14.97 15.22
CA ALA A 339 9.42 15.33 16.60
C ALA A 339 9.60 16.83 16.90
N GLY A 340 10.44 17.51 16.10
CA GLY A 340 10.85 18.88 16.34
C GLY A 340 12.00 19.00 17.35
N ASP A 341 12.51 20.22 17.49
CA ASP A 341 13.67 20.52 18.33
C ASP A 341 13.36 20.31 19.82
N GLY A 342 14.34 19.79 20.56
CA GLY A 342 14.24 19.62 22.02
C GLY A 342 13.38 18.45 22.49
N TRP A 343 12.91 17.58 21.58
CA TRP A 343 12.21 16.35 21.96
C TRP A 343 13.12 15.41 22.78
N ASN A 344 12.62 14.95 23.93
CA ASN A 344 13.37 14.12 24.87
C ASN A 344 13.19 12.61 24.67
N GLY A 345 12.40 12.19 23.68
CA GLY A 345 12.10 10.78 23.40
C GLY A 345 10.75 10.28 23.94
N ASP A 346 10.05 11.07 24.76
CA ASP A 346 8.74 10.70 25.29
C ASP A 346 7.67 10.77 24.21
N VAL A 347 6.78 9.79 24.15
CA VAL A 347 5.72 9.74 23.14
C VAL A 347 4.36 9.57 23.79
N VAL A 348 3.33 9.93 23.04
CA VAL A 348 1.97 9.48 23.26
C VAL A 348 1.69 8.37 22.25
N VAL A 349 1.14 7.26 22.72
CA VAL A 349 0.67 6.15 21.89
C VAL A 349 -0.84 6.08 22.00
N TYR A 350 -1.53 6.21 20.87
CA TYR A 350 -2.96 5.97 20.76
C TYR A 350 -3.20 4.59 20.12
N SER A 351 -3.99 3.75 20.76
CA SER A 351 -4.37 2.42 20.29
C SER A 351 -5.70 2.49 19.55
N HIS A 352 -5.75 2.13 18.27
CA HIS A 352 -6.95 2.31 17.45
C HIS A 352 -8.10 1.37 17.86
N VAL A 353 -7.81 0.09 18.08
CA VAL A 353 -8.84 -0.90 18.44
C VAL A 353 -9.26 -0.74 19.89
N ALA A 354 -8.32 -0.49 20.81
CA ALA A 354 -8.65 -0.26 22.23
C ALA A 354 -9.27 1.14 22.50
N GLY A 355 -8.99 2.14 21.66
CA GLY A 355 -9.50 3.50 21.79
C GLY A 355 -8.90 4.28 22.96
N ASP A 356 -7.72 3.91 23.44
CA ASP A 356 -7.06 4.49 24.59
C ASP A 356 -5.73 5.20 24.26
N VAL A 357 -5.27 6.01 25.20
CA VAL A 357 -4.05 6.80 25.09
C VAL A 357 -3.11 6.45 26.24
N THR A 358 -1.86 6.19 25.91
CA THR A 358 -0.79 5.96 26.88
C THR A 358 0.37 6.93 26.64
N VAL A 359 0.81 7.61 27.70
CA VAL A 359 2.08 8.34 27.69
C VAL A 359 3.21 7.35 27.95
N LEU A 360 4.13 7.25 27.01
CA LEU A 360 5.23 6.31 27.05
C LEU A 360 6.55 7.07 27.15
N PRO A 361 7.25 7.00 28.30
CA PRO A 361 8.59 7.57 28.41
C PRO A 361 9.55 6.99 27.38
N LYS A 362 10.63 7.71 27.10
CA LYS A 362 11.69 7.22 26.20
C LYS A 362 12.08 5.77 26.52
N ASP A 363 12.15 4.94 25.48
CA ASP A 363 12.51 3.51 25.52
C ASP A 363 11.56 2.58 26.30
N ALA A 364 10.51 3.10 26.95
CA ALA A 364 9.50 2.28 27.61
C ALA A 364 8.73 1.43 26.60
N ALA A 365 8.15 0.34 27.09
CA ALA A 365 7.48 -0.66 26.28
C ALA A 365 6.01 -0.79 26.69
N LEU A 366 5.12 -0.68 25.71
CA LEU A 366 3.69 -0.95 25.85
C LEU A 366 3.42 -2.40 25.42
N PRO A 367 3.00 -3.31 26.32
CA PRO A 367 2.68 -4.69 25.95
C PRO A 367 1.45 -4.75 25.03
N VAL A 368 1.47 -5.67 24.07
CA VAL A 368 0.37 -5.90 23.11
C VAL A 368 0.13 -7.39 22.97
N THR A 369 -1.08 -7.83 23.26
CA THR A 369 -1.46 -9.25 23.24
C THR A 369 -2.51 -9.48 22.16
N LEU A 370 -2.22 -10.34 21.19
CA LEU A 370 -3.06 -10.59 20.01
C LEU A 370 -3.35 -12.08 19.86
N LYS A 371 -4.63 -12.44 19.73
CA LYS A 371 -5.05 -13.80 19.32
C LYS A 371 -4.73 -14.02 17.84
N PRO A 372 -4.82 -15.26 17.34
CA PRO A 372 -4.63 -15.55 15.92
C PRO A 372 -5.45 -14.64 15.01
N ARG A 373 -4.79 -14.04 14.00
CA ARG A 373 -5.41 -13.15 13.01
C ARG A 373 -6.00 -11.86 13.58
N GLU A 374 -5.68 -11.52 14.84
CA GLU A 374 -5.94 -10.18 15.38
C GLU A 374 -4.83 -9.20 15.00
N TYR A 375 -5.16 -7.92 15.06
CA TYR A 375 -4.28 -6.82 14.76
C TYR A 375 -4.55 -5.65 15.71
N GLU A 376 -3.61 -4.71 15.78
CA GLU A 376 -3.80 -3.39 16.39
C GLU A 376 -3.00 -2.36 15.58
N VAL A 377 -3.47 -1.11 15.54
CA VAL A 377 -2.77 0.02 14.90
C VAL A 377 -2.54 1.12 15.94
N PHE A 378 -1.29 1.49 16.10
CA PHE A 378 -0.85 2.52 17.03
C PHE A 378 -0.47 3.80 16.29
N THR A 379 -1.00 4.93 16.72
CA THR A 379 -0.45 6.25 16.36
C THR A 379 0.55 6.66 17.43
N VAL A 380 1.80 6.92 17.02
CA VAL A 380 2.91 7.26 17.91
C VAL A 380 3.29 8.73 17.70
N VAL A 381 2.99 9.58 18.66
CA VAL A 381 3.15 11.04 18.54
C VAL A 381 4.22 11.53 19.51
N PRO A 382 5.25 12.26 19.04
CA PRO A 382 6.23 12.90 19.92
C PRO A 382 5.54 13.85 20.91
N LEU A 383 5.82 13.68 22.20
CA LEU A 383 5.21 14.50 23.23
C LEU A 383 5.90 15.87 23.28
N LYS A 384 5.13 16.94 23.10
CA LYS A 384 5.64 18.31 23.15
C LYS A 384 5.38 18.93 24.51
N ARG A 385 6.36 19.66 25.05
CA ARG A 385 6.18 20.49 26.26
C ARG A 385 5.83 21.92 25.85
N LEU A 386 4.76 22.44 26.44
CA LEU A 386 4.27 23.79 26.19
C LEU A 386 4.91 24.79 27.18
N PRO A 387 4.96 26.09 26.84
CA PRO A 387 5.54 27.12 27.72
C PRO A 387 4.85 27.24 29.09
N ASN A 388 3.58 26.82 29.21
CA ASN A 388 2.83 26.80 30.46
C ASN A 388 3.12 25.55 31.34
N GLY A 389 4.02 24.67 30.91
CA GLY A 389 4.37 23.43 31.60
C GLY A 389 3.50 22.22 31.27
N ALA A 390 2.39 22.39 30.53
CA ALA A 390 1.58 21.28 30.06
C ALA A 390 2.30 20.50 28.94
N SER A 391 1.95 19.24 28.76
CA SER A 391 2.43 18.40 27.67
C SER A 391 1.29 18.09 26.70
N PHE A 392 1.57 18.12 25.40
CA PHE A 392 0.58 18.02 24.34
C PHE A 392 1.05 17.13 23.19
N ALA A 393 0.13 16.37 22.59
CA ALA A 393 0.39 15.60 21.38
C ALA A 393 -0.87 15.49 20.50
N PRO A 394 -0.83 15.93 19.23
CA PRO A 394 -1.98 15.81 18.33
C PRO A 394 -2.06 14.39 17.73
N ILE A 395 -3.12 13.65 18.09
CA ILE A 395 -3.31 12.25 17.65
C ILE A 395 -3.95 12.19 16.25
N GLY A 396 -4.83 13.13 15.92
CA GLY A 396 -5.47 13.22 14.60
C GLY A 396 -6.86 12.60 14.56
N LEU A 397 -7.27 12.03 13.42
CA LEU A 397 -8.61 11.45 13.24
C LEU A 397 -8.68 10.03 13.82
N ILE A 398 -9.10 9.92 15.07
CA ILE A 398 -9.02 8.67 15.86
C ILE A 398 -9.89 7.51 15.32
N GLY A 399 -10.89 7.83 14.49
CA GLY A 399 -11.70 6.84 13.77
C GLY A 399 -11.02 6.23 12.53
N MET A 400 -9.85 6.72 12.13
CA MET A 400 -9.08 6.19 10.99
C MET A 400 -7.91 5.34 11.48
N PHE A 401 -7.55 4.31 10.71
CA PHE A 401 -6.42 3.43 11.06
C PHE A 401 -5.11 4.22 11.18
N ASN A 402 -4.81 5.10 10.21
CA ASN A 402 -3.67 6.01 10.30
C ASN A 402 -4.10 7.40 10.80
N SER A 403 -4.60 7.47 12.04
CA SER A 403 -5.12 8.70 12.65
C SER A 403 -4.16 9.89 12.52
N GLY A 404 -2.88 9.67 12.86
CA GLY A 404 -1.85 10.70 12.83
C GLY A 404 -1.53 11.24 11.43
N GLY A 405 -1.91 10.52 10.37
CA GLY A 405 -1.78 10.98 8.98
C GLY A 405 -2.69 12.18 8.65
N ALA A 406 -3.72 12.44 9.46
CA ALA A 406 -4.61 13.58 9.29
C ALA A 406 -3.94 14.91 9.69
N VAL A 407 -2.94 14.87 10.56
CA VAL A 407 -2.24 16.06 11.08
C VAL A 407 -1.19 16.51 10.08
N THR A 408 -1.38 17.69 9.49
CA THR A 408 -0.51 18.24 8.44
C THR A 408 0.45 19.30 8.96
N GLU A 409 0.05 20.07 9.97
CA GLU A 409 0.89 21.07 10.63
C GLU A 409 0.60 21.14 12.12
N VAL A 410 1.63 21.50 12.91
CA VAL A 410 1.53 21.73 14.36
C VAL A 410 2.38 22.95 14.70
N ARG A 411 1.79 23.96 15.32
CA ARG A 411 2.45 25.20 15.75
C ARG A 411 2.11 25.49 17.20
N CYS A 412 3.12 25.86 17.99
CA CYS A 412 2.88 26.42 19.32
C CYS A 412 2.58 27.92 19.13
N ALA A 413 1.36 28.35 19.41
CA ALA A 413 1.04 29.77 19.40
C ALA A 413 1.72 30.44 20.62
N GLY A 414 2.13 31.71 20.50
CA GLY A 414 2.69 32.45 21.64
C GLY A 414 1.72 32.45 22.82
N GLY A 415 2.09 31.78 23.91
CA GLY A 415 1.20 31.50 25.06
C GLY A 415 1.07 30.00 25.36
N ALA A 416 -0.07 29.60 25.93
CA ALA A 416 -0.42 28.22 26.30
C ALA A 416 -1.18 27.45 25.19
N GLY A 417 -1.26 28.02 23.98
CA GLY A 417 -2.10 27.52 22.89
C GLY A 417 -1.32 26.69 21.86
N VAL A 418 -1.98 25.69 21.30
CA VAL A 418 -1.48 24.89 20.16
C VAL A 418 -2.42 25.06 18.98
N GLU A 419 -1.86 25.31 17.81
CA GLU A 419 -2.57 25.31 16.54
C GLU A 419 -2.18 24.06 15.73
N VAL A 420 -3.17 23.33 15.21
CA VAL A 420 -3.00 22.10 14.46
C VAL A 420 -3.81 22.18 13.16
N LYS A 421 -3.21 21.79 12.04
CA LYS A 421 -3.93 21.65 10.76
C LYS A 421 -4.34 20.20 10.55
N VAL A 422 -5.64 19.93 10.45
CA VAL A 422 -6.19 18.56 10.36
C VAL A 422 -6.99 18.39 9.07
N ARG A 423 -6.68 17.35 8.28
CA ARG A 423 -7.44 16.98 7.08
C ARG A 423 -8.46 15.88 7.37
N GLY A 424 -9.64 16.00 6.77
CA GLY A 424 -10.70 14.98 6.82
C GLY A 424 -11.92 15.39 7.62
N ALA A 425 -12.66 14.41 8.14
CA ALA A 425 -13.93 14.60 8.85
C ALA A 425 -14.07 13.59 10.00
N GLY A 426 -14.79 13.96 11.07
CA GLY A 426 -15.10 13.10 12.20
C GLY A 426 -14.39 13.50 13.50
N THR A 427 -14.21 12.53 14.40
CA THR A 427 -13.63 12.78 15.72
C THR A 427 -12.12 13.01 15.62
N VAL A 428 -11.66 14.15 16.11
CA VAL A 428 -10.24 14.45 16.31
C VAL A 428 -9.87 14.20 17.77
N GLY A 429 -8.77 13.49 17.99
CA GLY A 429 -8.17 13.28 19.29
C GLY A 429 -6.86 14.05 19.46
N ALA A 430 -6.61 14.50 20.68
CA ALA A 430 -5.32 15.02 21.12
C ALA A 430 -5.08 14.66 22.58
N TYR A 431 -3.83 14.39 22.94
CA TYR A 431 -3.43 14.28 24.34
C TYR A 431 -3.07 15.66 24.88
N SER A 432 -3.54 15.96 26.10
CA SER A 432 -3.09 17.10 26.89
C SER A 432 -2.98 16.70 28.37
N SER A 433 -1.85 16.98 29.00
CA SER A 433 -1.64 16.73 30.43
C SER A 433 -2.44 17.68 31.33
N ALA A 434 -3.01 18.74 30.77
CA ALA A 434 -3.90 19.68 31.43
C ALA A 434 -5.22 19.77 30.64
N ARG A 435 -6.35 19.84 31.34
CA ARG A 435 -7.66 20.00 30.71
C ARG A 435 -7.68 21.27 29.84
N PRO A 436 -7.95 21.17 28.53
CA PRO A 436 -8.08 22.35 27.68
C PRO A 436 -9.15 23.30 28.23
N LYS A 437 -8.91 24.60 28.12
CA LYS A 437 -9.88 25.65 28.46
C LYS A 437 -10.83 25.93 27.32
N ARG A 438 -10.33 25.83 26.08
CA ARG A 438 -11.07 26.10 24.86
C ARG A 438 -10.51 25.29 23.70
N VAL A 439 -11.40 24.80 22.85
CA VAL A 439 -11.09 24.25 21.53
C VAL A 439 -11.87 25.04 20.49
N ALA A 440 -11.21 25.43 19.40
CA ALA A 440 -11.84 26.09 18.27
C ALA A 440 -11.44 25.43 16.95
N VAL A 441 -12.37 25.36 16.00
CA VAL A 441 -12.19 24.87 14.64
C VAL A 441 -12.50 26.03 13.70
N ASP A 442 -11.51 26.43 12.88
CA ASP A 442 -11.56 27.61 12.02
C ASP A 442 -12.05 28.88 12.74
N SER A 443 -11.53 29.10 13.95
CA SER A 443 -11.86 30.20 14.87
C SER A 443 -13.23 30.11 15.55
N GLU A 444 -14.05 29.11 15.23
CA GLU A 444 -15.33 28.87 15.90
C GLU A 444 -15.15 27.96 17.11
N ALA A 445 -15.64 28.37 18.28
CA ALA A 445 -15.54 27.55 19.49
C ALA A 445 -16.42 26.30 19.37
N VAL A 446 -15.86 25.13 19.71
CA VAL A 446 -16.57 23.85 19.66
C VAL A 446 -16.58 23.18 21.04
N GLY A 447 -17.60 22.37 21.28
CA GLY A 447 -17.62 21.48 22.43
C GLY A 447 -16.55 20.39 22.30
N PHE A 448 -15.94 20.02 23.42
CA PHE A 448 -14.99 18.92 23.51
C PHE A 448 -15.25 18.09 24.77
N SER A 449 -14.88 16.81 24.72
CA SER A 449 -14.78 15.96 25.90
C SER A 449 -13.32 15.84 26.32
N TYR A 450 -13.07 15.69 27.61
CA TYR A 450 -11.73 15.44 28.16
C TYR A 450 -11.82 14.37 29.25
N ASP A 451 -10.99 13.34 29.11
CA ASP A 451 -10.81 12.30 30.11
C ASP A 451 -9.62 12.67 31.01
N ASP A 452 -9.91 12.97 32.28
CA ASP A 452 -8.89 13.35 33.27
C ASP A 452 -7.92 12.19 33.60
N GLY A 453 -8.30 10.93 33.35
CA GLY A 453 -7.48 9.76 33.61
C GLY A 453 -6.42 9.51 32.53
N SER A 454 -6.80 9.65 31.25
CA SER A 454 -5.89 9.42 30.11
C SER A 454 -5.29 10.70 29.52
N GLY A 455 -5.88 11.87 29.81
CA GLY A 455 -5.52 13.14 29.18
C GLY A 455 -6.02 13.28 27.73
N LEU A 456 -6.91 12.38 27.27
CA LEU A 456 -7.46 12.42 25.92
C LEU A 456 -8.56 13.50 25.80
N ALA A 457 -8.31 14.49 24.96
CA ALA A 457 -9.30 15.46 24.49
C ALA A 457 -9.86 15.02 23.13
N MET A 458 -11.19 15.08 22.97
CA MET A 458 -11.87 14.75 21.72
C MET A 458 -12.89 15.82 21.32
N PHE A 459 -12.95 16.13 20.04
CA PHE A 459 -13.91 17.07 19.44
C PHE A 459 -14.21 16.68 17.99
N GLN A 460 -15.25 17.26 17.40
CA GLN A 460 -15.67 16.93 16.03
C GLN A 460 -15.18 17.97 15.02
N VAL A 461 -14.79 17.52 13.84
CA VAL A 461 -14.66 18.36 12.64
C VAL A 461 -15.65 17.90 11.58
N GLY A 462 -16.23 18.86 10.86
CA GLY A 462 -17.27 18.60 9.86
C GLY A 462 -16.75 17.90 8.59
N VAL A 463 -17.65 17.64 7.65
CA VAL A 463 -17.29 17.21 6.30
C VAL A 463 -16.90 18.45 5.49
N PRO A 464 -15.67 18.55 4.97
CA PRO A 464 -15.25 19.72 4.21
C PRO A 464 -15.98 19.79 2.86
N GLU A 465 -16.35 21.00 2.44
CA GLU A 465 -16.96 21.25 1.11
C GLU A 465 -15.92 21.28 -0.01
N ARG A 466 -14.66 21.58 0.32
CA ARG A 466 -13.56 21.72 -0.64
C ARG A 466 -12.62 20.52 -0.56
N GLU A 467 -12.12 20.08 -1.72
CA GLU A 467 -11.08 19.06 -1.77
C GLU A 467 -9.79 19.53 -1.09
N LEU A 468 -9.07 18.60 -0.45
CA LEU A 468 -7.81 18.87 0.25
C LEU A 468 -7.93 19.92 1.37
N TYR A 469 -9.14 20.23 1.84
CA TYR A 469 -9.34 21.15 2.95
C TYR A 469 -8.65 20.67 4.22
N SER A 470 -8.07 21.60 4.97
CA SER A 470 -7.40 21.36 6.25
C SER A 470 -7.93 22.34 7.29
N TRP A 471 -8.64 21.79 8.28
CA TRP A 471 -9.21 22.50 9.40
C TRP A 471 -8.11 23.15 10.25
N THR A 472 -8.31 24.39 10.67
CA THR A 472 -7.45 25.06 11.65
C THR A 472 -7.99 24.81 13.04
N VAL A 473 -7.33 23.96 13.82
CA VAL A 473 -7.73 23.68 15.19
C VAL A 473 -6.84 24.46 16.15
N SER A 474 -7.45 25.26 17.03
CA SER A 474 -6.75 25.94 18.13
C SER A 474 -7.19 25.32 19.46
N ILE A 475 -6.22 24.92 20.29
CA ILE A 475 -6.44 24.33 21.61
C ILE A 475 -5.69 25.16 22.64
N GLU A 476 -6.40 25.71 23.62
CA GLU A 476 -5.82 26.48 24.72
C GLU A 476 -5.71 25.59 25.96
N CYS A 477 -4.48 25.27 26.38
CA CYS A 477 -4.19 24.35 27.48
C CYS A 477 -4.05 25.04 28.85
#